data_AF-A0A453N5L5-F1
#
_entry.id   AF-A0A453N5L5-F1
#
_cell.length_a   1.000
_cell.length_b   1.000
_cell.length_c   1.000
_cell.angle_alpha   90.00
_cell.angle_beta   90.00
_cell.angle_gamma   90.00
#
_symmetry.space_group_name_H-M   'P 1'
#
loop_
_entity.id
_entity.type
_entity.pdbx_description
1 polymer ?
#
loop_
_entity_poly.entity_id
_entity_poly.type
_entity_poly.pdbx_seq_one_letter_code
_entity_poly.pdbx_strand_id
1 'polypeptide(L)'
;LAHVGSGALVAIGFLDPSNLETDMQAGADFKYELLWVVLVGMIFVLFIQTLSANLGVKTGRHLAELCREEYPPFVNICLWIIAELAVISDDIPEVLGTAFAFNILFKIPVWAGVILTVFSTLLLLGVQRFGARKLEFIIAAFMFTMAGCFFGELSYLSPSARDVTKGMFVPSLRGKGAAANAMALFGAIIHRTTCSCTLPWSSHGRPHGQTKASE
;
A
#
# COMPACT_ATOMS: atom_id res chain seq x y z
N LEU A 1 5.86 -0.74 23.48
CA LEU A 1 6.31 0.18 22.41
C LEU A 1 7.10 -0.52 21.28
N ALA A 2 7.88 -1.58 21.55
CA ALA A 2 8.61 -2.33 20.53
C ALA A 2 7.73 -3.06 19.47
N HIS A 3 6.46 -3.33 19.78
CA HIS A 3 5.51 -4.01 18.87
C HIS A 3 4.55 -3.07 18.13
N VAL A 4 4.65 -1.75 18.35
CA VAL A 4 3.79 -0.77 17.65
C VAL A 4 4.28 -0.52 16.22
N GLY A 5 5.58 -0.75 15.96
CA GLY A 5 6.21 -0.47 14.66
C GLY A 5 5.67 -1.31 13.50
N SER A 6 5.36 -2.61 13.71
CA SER A 6 4.86 -3.46 12.63
C SER A 6 3.50 -2.98 12.11
N GLY A 7 2.51 -2.80 12.99
CA GLY A 7 1.17 -2.33 12.59
C GLY A 7 1.18 -0.91 12.02
N ALA A 8 1.98 -0.01 12.60
CA ALA A 8 2.10 1.37 12.14
C ALA A 8 2.73 1.45 10.74
N LEU A 9 3.77 0.66 10.46
CA LEU A 9 4.40 0.60 9.13
C LEU A 9 3.44 0.12 8.04
N VAL A 10 2.58 -0.87 8.33
CA VAL A 10 1.58 -1.33 7.36
C VAL A 10 0.54 -0.25 7.09
N ALA A 11 0.03 0.40 8.14
CA ALA A 11 -0.95 1.48 7.99
C ALA A 11 -0.37 2.67 7.20
N ILE A 12 0.90 2.99 7.44
CA ILE A 12 1.68 4.00 6.71
C ILE A 12 1.89 3.57 5.24
N GLY A 13 2.10 2.28 4.96
CA GLY A 13 2.23 1.74 3.60
C GLY A 13 0.98 1.84 2.72
N PHE A 14 -0.20 2.09 3.29
CA PHE A 14 -1.42 2.42 2.53
C PHE A 14 -1.52 3.91 2.14
N LEU A 15 -0.66 4.76 2.69
CA LEU A 15 -0.54 6.19 2.33
C LEU A 15 0.50 6.42 1.23
N ASP A 16 0.81 5.40 0.46
CA ASP A 16 1.76 5.48 -0.62
C ASP A 16 1.17 6.26 -1.82
N PRO A 17 2.02 6.92 -2.63
CA PRO A 17 1.56 7.81 -3.69
C PRO A 17 0.68 7.10 -4.72
N SER A 18 0.88 5.80 -4.96
CA SER A 18 0.09 5.05 -5.93
C SER A 18 -1.38 4.89 -5.50
N ASN A 19 -1.63 4.58 -4.23
CA ASN A 19 -2.98 4.46 -3.70
C ASN A 19 -3.66 5.83 -3.68
N LEU A 20 -2.94 6.86 -3.24
CA LEU A 20 -3.41 8.24 -3.22
C LEU A 20 -3.80 8.75 -4.61
N GLU A 21 -3.02 8.42 -5.66
CA GLU A 21 -3.35 8.79 -7.03
C GLU A 21 -4.68 8.20 -7.49
N THR A 22 -4.89 6.90 -7.24
CA THR A 22 -6.15 6.23 -7.63
C THR A 22 -7.36 6.76 -6.86
N ASP A 23 -7.21 7.04 -5.57
CA ASP A 23 -8.25 7.65 -4.73
C ASP A 23 -8.57 9.08 -5.18
N MET A 24 -7.55 9.88 -5.51
CA MET A 24 -7.71 11.25 -6.01
C MET A 24 -8.36 11.28 -7.40
N GLN A 25 -7.99 10.36 -8.29
CA GLN A 25 -8.60 10.27 -9.62
C GLN A 25 -10.09 9.89 -9.52
N ALA A 26 -10.42 8.91 -8.68
CA ALA A 26 -11.80 8.55 -8.42
C ALA A 26 -12.61 9.69 -7.78
N GLY A 27 -11.99 10.45 -6.87
CA GLY A 27 -12.59 11.64 -6.27
C GLY A 27 -12.77 12.81 -7.26
N ALA A 28 -11.89 12.97 -8.24
CA ALA A 28 -12.02 13.98 -9.28
C ALA A 28 -13.21 13.69 -10.21
N ASP A 29 -13.38 12.42 -10.60
CA ASP A 29 -14.42 12.02 -11.55
C ASP A 29 -15.81 11.89 -10.92
N PHE A 30 -15.90 11.40 -9.67
CA PHE A 30 -17.17 11.04 -9.01
C PHE A 30 -17.40 11.75 -7.67
N LYS A 31 -16.56 12.74 -7.32
CA LYS A 31 -16.64 13.51 -6.07
C LYS A 31 -16.67 12.60 -4.84
N TYR A 32 -17.80 12.53 -4.16
CA TYR A 32 -17.98 11.80 -2.90
C TYR A 32 -18.74 10.47 -3.08
N GLU A 33 -19.14 10.08 -4.30
CA GLU A 33 -19.99 8.90 -4.52
C GLU A 33 -19.27 7.57 -4.27
N LEU A 34 -17.93 7.52 -4.38
CA LEU A 34 -17.15 6.30 -4.17
C LEU A 34 -16.55 6.17 -2.76
N LEU A 35 -16.78 7.15 -1.88
CA LEU A 35 -16.22 7.12 -0.51
C LEU A 35 -16.69 5.90 0.29
N TRP A 36 -17.94 5.45 0.08
CA TRP A 36 -18.45 4.24 0.72
C TRP A 36 -17.69 2.97 0.27
N VAL A 37 -17.23 2.91 -0.99
CA VAL A 37 -16.47 1.76 -1.52
C VAL A 37 -15.11 1.68 -0.86
N VAL A 38 -14.43 2.82 -0.72
CA VAL A 38 -13.14 2.91 -0.04
C VAL A 38 -13.30 2.51 1.44
N LEU A 39 -14.35 2.99 2.11
CA LEU A 39 -14.61 2.64 3.51
C LEU A 39 -14.86 1.14 3.70
N VAL A 40 -15.69 0.53 2.85
CA VAL A 40 -15.91 -0.93 2.87
C VAL A 40 -14.63 -1.68 2.52
N GLY A 41 -13.88 -1.21 1.53
CA GLY A 41 -12.57 -1.74 1.15
C GLY A 41 -11.60 -1.78 2.33
N MET A 42 -11.47 -0.69 3.08
CA MET A 42 -10.62 -0.61 4.27
C MET A 42 -11.03 -1.60 5.37
N ILE A 43 -12.33 -1.88 5.53
CA ILE A 43 -12.79 -2.93 6.46
C ILE A 43 -12.31 -4.31 5.99
N PHE A 44 -12.41 -4.60 4.69
CA PHE A 44 -11.89 -5.85 4.11
C PHE A 44 -10.36 -5.95 4.24
N VAL A 45 -9.63 -4.86 4.04
CA VAL A 45 -8.17 -4.80 4.27
C VAL A 45 -7.85 -5.22 5.69
N LEU A 46 -8.49 -4.58 6.68
CA LEU A 46 -8.22 -4.88 8.09
C LEU A 46 -8.53 -6.35 8.42
N PHE A 47 -9.59 -6.90 7.84
CA PHE A 47 -9.94 -8.30 8.01
C PHE A 47 -8.89 -9.25 7.44
N ILE A 48 -8.49 -9.06 6.17
CA ILE A 48 -7.47 -9.88 5.50
C ILE A 48 -6.12 -9.73 6.20
N GLN A 49 -5.71 -8.51 6.54
CA GLN A 49 -4.46 -8.23 7.24
C GLN A 49 -4.41 -8.93 8.60
N THR A 50 -5.52 -8.93 9.34
CA THR A 50 -5.62 -9.61 10.64
C THR A 50 -5.53 -11.12 10.48
N LEU A 51 -6.15 -11.70 9.45
CA LEU A 51 -6.04 -13.12 9.14
C LEU A 51 -4.61 -13.52 8.78
N SER A 52 -3.96 -12.76 7.91
CA SER A 52 -2.57 -12.99 7.51
C SER A 52 -1.59 -12.84 8.67
N ALA A 53 -1.82 -11.84 9.55
CA ALA A 53 -1.03 -11.69 10.77
C ALA A 53 -1.22 -12.88 11.72
N ASN A 54 -2.47 -13.33 11.92
CA ASN A 54 -2.76 -14.51 12.74
C ASN A 54 -2.17 -15.79 12.16
N LEU A 55 -2.17 -15.93 10.82
CA LEU A 55 -1.53 -17.03 10.13
C LEU A 55 -0.02 -17.02 10.40
N GLY A 56 0.65 -15.91 10.15
CA GLY A 56 2.10 -15.76 10.36
C GLY A 56 2.52 -15.98 11.81
N VAL A 57 1.70 -15.56 12.80
CA VAL A 57 1.98 -15.80 14.22
C VAL A 57 1.81 -17.27 14.60
N LYS A 58 0.80 -17.97 14.05
CA LYS A 58 0.52 -19.38 14.40
C LYS A 58 1.45 -20.37 13.70
N THR A 59 1.79 -20.13 12.43
CA THR A 59 2.59 -21.07 11.63
C THR A 59 4.06 -20.68 11.55
N GLY A 60 4.41 -19.43 11.89
CA GLY A 60 5.76 -18.89 11.74
C GLY A 60 6.21 -18.74 10.29
N ARG A 61 5.29 -18.88 9.33
CA ARG A 61 5.56 -18.95 7.89
C ARG A 61 4.72 -17.95 7.11
N HIS A 62 5.24 -17.52 5.96
CA HIS A 62 4.54 -16.55 5.11
C HIS A 62 3.52 -17.22 4.19
N LEU A 63 2.55 -16.45 3.68
CA LEU A 63 1.45 -17.02 2.88
C LEU A 63 1.96 -17.79 1.65
N ALA A 64 2.98 -17.26 0.95
CA ALA A 64 3.57 -17.94 -0.20
C ALA A 64 4.27 -19.27 0.15
N GLU A 65 4.79 -19.41 1.38
CA GLU A 65 5.42 -20.64 1.88
C GLU A 65 4.39 -21.73 2.16
N LEU A 66 3.21 -21.36 2.66
CA LEU A 66 2.11 -22.29 2.86
C LEU A 66 1.51 -22.72 1.52
N CYS A 67 1.28 -21.78 0.59
CA CYS A 67 0.79 -22.10 -0.74
C CYS A 67 1.72 -23.07 -1.47
N ARG A 68 3.04 -22.91 -1.31
CA ARG A 68 4.03 -23.80 -1.93
C ARG A 68 3.98 -25.25 -1.42
N GLU A 69 3.55 -25.45 -0.17
CA GLU A 69 3.49 -26.78 0.44
C GLU A 69 2.15 -27.49 0.17
N GLU A 70 1.06 -26.73 0.13
CA GLU A 70 -0.28 -27.28 -0.11
C GLU A 70 -0.54 -27.57 -1.60
N TYR A 71 0.02 -26.76 -2.51
CA TYR A 71 -0.29 -26.85 -3.94
C TYR A 71 0.71 -27.69 -4.76
N PRO A 72 0.25 -28.36 -5.83
CA PRO A 72 1.13 -29.08 -6.75
C PRO A 72 2.11 -28.12 -7.47
N PRO A 73 3.27 -28.61 -7.95
CA PRO A 73 4.35 -27.78 -8.47
C PRO A 73 3.93 -26.89 -9.65
N PHE A 74 2.97 -27.34 -10.47
CA PHE A 74 2.43 -26.54 -11.59
C PHE A 74 1.71 -25.27 -11.10
N VAL A 75 0.83 -25.41 -10.10
CA VAL A 75 0.07 -24.28 -9.54
C VAL A 75 1.01 -23.31 -8.83
N ASN A 76 2.04 -23.81 -8.15
CA ASN A 76 3.06 -22.98 -7.51
C ASN A 76 3.82 -22.11 -8.53
N ILE A 77 4.19 -22.64 -9.69
CA ILE A 77 4.82 -21.84 -10.75
C ILE A 77 3.87 -20.76 -11.27
N CYS A 78 2.60 -21.08 -11.48
CA CYS A 78 1.60 -20.08 -11.89
C CYS A 78 1.43 -18.97 -10.83
N LEU A 79 1.33 -19.35 -9.55
CA LEU A 79 1.23 -18.40 -8.43
C LEU A 79 2.47 -17.51 -8.34
N TRP A 80 3.66 -18.08 -8.55
CA TRP A 80 4.91 -17.32 -8.57
C TRP A 80 4.93 -16.28 -9.71
N ILE A 81 4.52 -16.65 -10.93
CA ILE A 81 4.43 -15.72 -12.06
C ILE A 81 3.43 -14.59 -11.77
N ILE A 82 2.26 -14.91 -11.22
CA ILE A 82 1.25 -13.90 -10.88
C ILE A 82 1.77 -12.95 -9.79
N ALA A 83 2.45 -13.47 -8.77
CA ALA A 83 3.04 -12.65 -7.72
C ALA A 83 4.13 -11.71 -8.27
N GLU A 84 4.99 -12.20 -9.17
CA GLU A 84 6.02 -11.37 -9.79
C GLU A 84 5.40 -10.25 -10.64
N LEU A 85 4.39 -10.58 -11.47
CA LEU A 85 3.66 -9.59 -12.25
C LEU A 85 2.93 -8.57 -11.36
N ALA A 86 2.43 -9.00 -10.21
CA ALA A 86 1.77 -8.15 -9.24
C ALA A 86 2.74 -7.11 -8.64
N VAL A 87 3.94 -7.53 -8.24
CA VAL A 87 4.99 -6.63 -7.74
C VAL A 87 5.43 -5.64 -8.82
N ILE A 88 5.62 -6.10 -10.06
CA ILE A 88 5.98 -5.22 -11.19
C ILE A 88 4.86 -4.19 -11.44
N SER A 89 3.59 -4.60 -11.32
CA SER A 89 2.45 -3.71 -11.52
C SER A 89 2.36 -2.62 -10.46
N ASP A 90 2.73 -2.92 -9.21
CA ASP A 90 2.72 -1.96 -8.11
C ASP A 90 3.87 -0.92 -8.22
N ASP A 91 5.00 -1.28 -8.85
CA ASP A 91 6.17 -0.40 -9.00
C ASP A 91 6.01 0.62 -10.15
N ILE A 92 5.22 0.31 -11.18
CA ILE A 92 5.02 1.20 -12.34
C ILE A 92 4.46 2.58 -11.93
N PRO A 93 3.35 2.67 -11.16
CA PRO A 93 2.83 3.95 -10.70
C PRO A 93 3.82 4.71 -9.80
N GLU A 94 4.64 4.02 -9.00
CA GLU A 94 5.61 4.67 -8.11
C GLU A 94 6.73 5.37 -8.91
N VAL A 95 7.23 4.70 -9.95
CA VAL A 95 8.21 5.28 -10.89
C VAL A 95 7.62 6.46 -11.65
N LEU A 96 6.37 6.33 -12.14
CA LEU A 96 5.69 7.40 -12.88
C LEU A 96 5.42 8.62 -11.99
N GLY A 97 4.89 8.42 -10.78
CA GLY A 97 4.59 9.48 -9.82
C GLY A 97 5.85 10.27 -9.45
N THR A 98 6.96 9.58 -9.21
CA THR A 98 8.25 10.24 -8.90
C THR A 98 8.81 11.00 -10.11
N ALA A 99 8.69 10.45 -11.32
CA ALA A 99 9.10 11.14 -12.54
C ALA A 99 8.29 12.42 -12.80
N PHE A 100 6.97 12.39 -12.57
CA PHE A 100 6.12 13.58 -12.64
C PHE A 100 6.45 14.60 -11.55
N ALA A 101 6.75 14.14 -10.33
CA ALA A 101 7.18 15.03 -9.25
C ALA A 101 8.45 15.81 -9.61
N PHE A 102 9.46 15.14 -10.18
CA PHE A 102 10.66 15.81 -10.66
C PHE A 102 10.40 16.75 -11.84
N ASN A 103 9.48 16.38 -12.73
CA ASN A 103 9.08 17.24 -13.84
C ASN A 103 8.44 18.54 -13.37
N ILE A 104 7.56 18.48 -12.35
CA ILE A 104 6.90 19.67 -11.81
C ILE A 104 7.88 20.53 -10.98
N LEU A 105 8.73 19.90 -10.16
CA LEU A 105 9.60 20.61 -9.22
C LEU A 105 10.84 21.24 -9.87
N PHE A 106 11.52 20.48 -10.76
CA PHE A 106 12.79 20.91 -11.36
C PHE A 106 12.70 21.16 -12.87
N LYS A 107 11.51 20.98 -13.49
CA LYS A 107 11.30 21.09 -14.95
C LYS A 107 12.18 20.15 -15.77
N ILE A 108 12.61 19.05 -15.17
CA ILE A 108 13.41 18.00 -15.82
C ILE A 108 12.49 17.14 -16.69
N PRO A 109 12.91 16.74 -17.91
CA PRO A 109 12.08 15.88 -18.76
C PRO A 109 11.87 14.49 -18.14
N VAL A 110 10.70 13.89 -18.40
CA VAL A 110 10.25 12.63 -17.76
C VAL A 110 11.26 11.49 -17.93
N TRP A 111 11.90 11.37 -19.09
CA TRP A 111 12.92 10.32 -19.33
C TRP A 111 14.11 10.41 -18.36
N ALA A 112 14.53 11.62 -18.00
CA ALA A 112 15.58 11.83 -17.02
C ALA A 112 15.07 11.61 -15.60
N GLY A 113 13.79 11.92 -15.33
CA GLY A 113 13.10 11.57 -14.08
C GLY A 113 13.11 10.06 -13.82
N VAL A 114 12.80 9.23 -14.83
CA VAL A 114 12.81 7.76 -14.72
C VAL A 114 14.22 7.20 -14.47
N ILE A 115 15.27 7.80 -15.02
CA ILE A 115 16.65 7.38 -14.70
C ILE A 115 16.99 7.73 -13.25
N LEU A 116 16.52 8.87 -12.76
CA LEU A 116 16.76 9.32 -11.40
C LEU A 116 16.02 8.46 -10.37
N THR A 117 14.85 7.91 -10.70
CA THR A 117 14.14 6.97 -9.80
C THR A 117 14.95 5.70 -9.56
N VAL A 118 15.56 5.13 -10.60
CA VAL A 118 16.47 3.96 -10.46
C VAL A 118 17.64 4.28 -9.53
N PHE A 119 18.22 5.48 -9.64
CA PHE A 119 19.27 5.90 -8.72
C PHE A 119 18.75 6.05 -7.28
N SER A 120 17.53 6.57 -7.10
CA SER A 120 16.92 6.74 -5.78
C SER A 120 16.59 5.41 -5.10
N THR A 121 16.13 4.40 -5.83
CA THR A 121 15.86 3.05 -5.29
C THR A 121 17.15 2.34 -4.91
N LEU A 122 18.21 2.47 -5.71
CA LEU A 122 19.55 1.97 -5.37
C LEU A 122 20.10 2.67 -4.11
N LEU A 123 19.89 3.98 -3.98
CA LEU A 123 20.28 4.74 -2.79
C LEU A 123 19.51 4.26 -1.56
N LEU A 124 18.19 4.06 -1.68
CA LEU A 124 17.36 3.53 -0.59
C LEU A 124 17.84 2.15 -0.14
N LEU A 125 18.14 1.25 -1.09
CA LEU A 125 18.69 -0.08 -0.82
C LEU A 125 20.07 0.00 -0.13
N GLY A 126 20.90 0.97 -0.53
CA GLY A 126 22.17 1.27 0.13
C GLY A 126 21.99 1.75 1.58
N VAL A 127 21.03 2.64 1.82
CA VAL A 127 20.71 3.18 3.15
C VAL A 127 20.08 2.12 4.05
N GLN A 128 19.31 1.17 3.51
CA GLN A 128 18.77 0.04 4.29
C GLN A 128 19.87 -0.75 5.01
N ARG A 129 21.07 -0.86 4.42
CA ARG A 129 22.23 -1.54 5.02
C ARG A 129 22.77 -0.82 6.28
N PHE A 130 22.52 0.49 6.43
CA PHE A 130 23.00 1.30 7.56
C PHE A 130 22.06 1.28 8.79
N GLY A 131 20.87 0.68 8.69
CA GLY A 131 20.00 0.38 9.83
C GLY A 131 18.52 0.67 9.59
N ALA A 132 17.70 -0.39 9.62
CA ALA A 132 16.26 -0.34 9.35
C ALA A 132 15.47 0.64 10.24
N ARG A 133 15.80 0.74 11.53
CA ARG A 133 15.06 1.62 12.47
C ARG A 133 15.18 3.10 12.17
N LYS A 134 16.34 3.56 11.65
CA LYS A 134 16.52 4.98 11.30
C LYS A 134 15.76 5.30 10.01
N LEU A 135 15.80 4.38 9.04
CA LEU A 135 15.09 4.52 7.78
C LEU A 135 13.57 4.56 8.00
N GLU A 136 13.04 3.69 8.86
CA GLU A 136 11.63 3.69 9.25
C GLU A 136 11.17 5.06 9.76
N PHE A 137 11.95 5.68 10.66
CA PHE A 137 11.61 7.00 11.19
C PHE A 137 11.64 8.10 10.12
N ILE A 138 12.61 8.03 9.20
CA ILE A 138 12.72 8.98 8.08
C ILE A 138 11.51 8.85 7.14
N ILE A 139 11.14 7.62 6.76
CA ILE A 139 9.98 7.35 5.89
C ILE A 139 8.70 7.83 6.58
N ALA A 140 8.51 7.51 7.86
CA ALA A 140 7.36 7.98 8.63
C ALA A 140 7.28 9.53 8.65
N ALA A 141 8.40 10.23 8.85
CA ALA A 141 8.44 11.69 8.83
C ALA A 141 8.04 12.28 7.47
N PHE A 142 8.48 11.68 6.36
CA PHE A 142 8.06 12.10 5.01
C PHE A 142 6.56 11.90 4.80
N MET A 143 6.01 10.76 5.22
CA MET A 143 4.58 10.49 5.09
C MET A 143 3.72 11.40 5.97
N PHE A 144 4.15 11.70 7.20
CA PHE A 144 3.48 12.70 8.05
C PHE A 144 3.51 14.09 7.43
N THR A 145 4.60 14.46 6.76
CA THR A 145 4.70 15.73 6.03
C THR A 145 3.68 15.78 4.89
N MET A 146 3.58 14.71 4.09
CA MET A 146 2.58 14.58 3.02
C MET A 146 1.15 14.67 3.56
N ALA A 147 0.84 13.93 4.64
CA ALA A 147 -0.46 13.98 5.29
C ALA A 147 -0.79 15.39 5.81
N GLY A 148 0.19 16.09 6.38
CA GLY A 148 0.07 17.48 6.82
C GLY A 148 -0.26 18.43 5.67
N CYS A 149 0.40 18.29 4.51
CA CYS A 149 0.10 19.07 3.32
C CYS A 149 -1.34 18.85 2.83
N PHE A 150 -1.78 17.58 2.73
CA PHE A 150 -3.17 17.25 2.33
C PHE A 150 -4.19 17.81 3.31
N PHE A 151 -3.94 17.71 4.62
CA PHE A 151 -4.84 18.28 5.63
C PHE A 151 -4.90 19.81 5.56
N GLY A 152 -3.75 20.46 5.26
CA GLY A 152 -3.68 21.89 4.99
C GLY A 152 -4.56 22.30 3.80
N GLU A 153 -4.42 21.62 2.66
CA GLU A 153 -5.26 21.85 1.47
C GLU A 153 -6.75 21.61 1.75
N LEU A 154 -7.10 20.52 2.45
CA LEU A 154 -8.48 20.24 2.84
C LEU A 154 -9.07 21.32 3.77
N SER A 155 -8.26 21.85 4.68
CA SER A 155 -8.69 22.93 5.58
C SER A 155 -8.95 24.24 4.83
N TYR A 156 -8.14 24.52 3.81
CA TYR A 156 -8.30 25.70 2.96
C TYR A 156 -9.54 25.59 2.07
N LEU A 157 -9.79 24.42 1.49
CA LEU A 157 -10.94 24.17 0.60
C LEU A 157 -12.30 24.16 1.32
N SER A 158 -12.32 24.08 2.67
CA SER A 158 -13.54 24.07 3.50
C SER A 158 -14.67 23.20 2.92
N PRO A 159 -14.42 21.90 2.66
CA PRO A 159 -15.43 21.03 2.07
C PRO A 159 -16.65 20.92 2.98
N SER A 160 -17.84 20.93 2.39
CA SER A 160 -19.09 20.66 3.08
C SER A 160 -19.03 19.28 3.74
N ALA A 161 -18.80 19.24 5.05
CA ALA A 161 -18.75 17.99 5.83
C ALA A 161 -20.05 17.17 5.69
N ARG A 162 -21.17 17.84 5.35
CA ARG A 162 -22.46 17.21 5.09
C ARG A 162 -22.47 16.40 3.80
N ASP A 163 -21.74 16.82 2.78
CA ASP A 163 -21.68 16.10 1.49
C ASP A 163 -20.68 14.94 1.55
N VAL A 164 -19.60 15.08 2.31
CA VAL A 164 -18.66 13.99 2.63
C VAL A 164 -19.37 12.88 3.40
N THR A 165 -20.06 13.21 4.49
CA THR A 165 -20.78 12.22 5.31
C THR A 165 -21.93 11.56 4.54
N LYS A 166 -22.63 12.29 3.66
CA LYS A 166 -23.60 11.68 2.75
C LYS A 166 -22.95 10.72 1.75
N GLY A 167 -21.80 11.07 1.16
CA GLY A 167 -21.07 10.18 0.25
C GLY A 167 -20.47 8.94 0.93
N MET A 168 -20.17 9.02 2.23
CA MET A 168 -19.70 7.88 3.02
C MET A 168 -20.81 6.86 3.34
N PHE A 169 -22.04 7.33 3.58
CA PHE A 169 -23.12 6.47 4.09
C PHE A 169 -24.28 6.21 3.11
N VAL A 170 -24.40 7.01 2.04
CA VAL A 170 -25.45 6.84 1.03
C VAL A 170 -24.82 6.26 -0.24
N PRO A 171 -24.96 4.95 -0.52
CA PRO A 171 -24.46 4.36 -1.75
C PRO A 171 -25.28 4.90 -2.93
N SER A 172 -24.66 5.80 -3.69
CA SER A 172 -25.18 6.32 -4.97
C SER A 172 -24.19 5.93 -6.05
N LEU A 173 -24.58 5.04 -6.97
CA LEU A 173 -23.80 4.70 -8.16
C LEU A 173 -24.46 5.40 -9.36
N ARG A 174 -24.46 6.73 -9.37
CA ARG A 174 -25.14 7.52 -10.42
C ARG A 174 -24.15 7.91 -11.51
N GLY A 175 -23.88 6.98 -12.43
CA GLY A 175 -23.13 7.30 -13.64
C GLY A 175 -22.72 6.07 -14.46
N LYS A 176 -22.66 6.24 -15.78
CA LYS A 176 -22.01 5.27 -16.68
C LYS A 176 -20.51 5.29 -16.37
N GLY A 177 -20.00 4.24 -15.72
CA GLY A 177 -18.58 4.13 -15.32
C GLY A 177 -18.32 4.12 -13.80
N ALA A 178 -19.29 4.51 -12.97
CA ALA A 178 -19.14 4.52 -11.51
C ALA A 178 -18.84 3.11 -10.95
N ALA A 179 -19.52 2.09 -11.48
CA ALA A 179 -19.28 0.70 -11.09
C ALA A 179 -17.90 0.20 -11.52
N ALA A 180 -17.39 0.63 -12.69
CA ALA A 180 -16.08 0.24 -13.18
C ALA A 180 -14.97 0.80 -12.28
N ASN A 181 -15.09 2.07 -11.89
CA ASN A 181 -14.12 2.71 -10.99
C ASN A 181 -14.22 2.19 -9.56
N ALA A 182 -15.42 1.87 -9.08
CA ALA A 182 -15.60 1.20 -7.79
C ALA A 182 -14.93 -0.19 -7.79
N MET A 183 -15.09 -0.97 -8.86
CA MET A 183 -14.40 -2.25 -9.02
C MET A 183 -12.88 -2.07 -9.14
N ALA A 184 -12.40 -1.03 -9.82
CA ALA A 184 -10.97 -0.73 -9.94
C ALA A 184 -10.36 -0.38 -8.58
N LEU A 185 -11.01 0.50 -7.80
CA LEU A 185 -10.61 0.84 -6.43
C LEU A 185 -10.57 -0.38 -5.52
N PHE A 186 -11.66 -1.16 -5.52
CA PHE A 186 -11.74 -2.36 -4.69
C PHE A 186 -10.69 -3.41 -5.10
N GLY A 187 -10.44 -3.55 -6.40
CA GLY A 187 -9.40 -4.41 -6.96
C GLY A 187 -8.00 -3.98 -6.53
N ALA A 188 -7.68 -2.69 -6.62
CA ALA A 188 -6.40 -2.14 -6.17
C ALA A 188 -6.15 -2.39 -4.68
N ILE A 189 -7.17 -2.18 -3.85
CA ILE A 189 -7.12 -2.41 -2.41
C ILE A 189 -6.83 -3.90 -2.08
N ILE A 190 -7.55 -4.82 -2.73
CA ILE A 190 -7.37 -6.26 -2.50
C ILE A 190 -6.01 -6.74 -3.01
N HIS A 191 -5.62 -6.31 -4.21
CA HIS A 191 -4.34 -6.63 -4.83
C HIS A 191 -3.18 -6.27 -3.91
N ARG A 192 -3.15 -5.02 -3.43
CA ARG A 192 -2.12 -4.51 -2.53
C ARG A 192 -2.06 -5.26 -1.21
N THR A 193 -3.22 -5.54 -0.61
CA THR A 193 -3.28 -6.31 0.64
C THR A 193 -2.72 -7.71 0.43
N THR A 194 -3.02 -8.33 -0.70
CA THR A 194 -2.53 -9.67 -1.06
C THR A 194 -1.02 -9.66 -1.25
N CYS A 195 -0.48 -8.71 -2.02
CA CYS A 195 0.97 -8.52 -2.19
C CYS A 195 1.70 -8.37 -0.84
N SER A 196 1.16 -7.53 0.04
CA SER A 196 1.73 -7.30 1.38
C SER A 196 1.75 -8.57 2.24
N CYS A 197 0.73 -9.43 2.12
CA CYS A 197 0.65 -10.69 2.85
C CYS A 197 1.56 -11.80 2.28
N THR A 198 1.88 -11.74 0.98
CA THR A 198 2.78 -12.71 0.32
C THR A 198 4.25 -12.42 0.52
N LEU A 199 4.63 -11.14 0.65
CA LEU A 199 6.03 -10.76 0.81
C LEU A 199 6.55 -11.19 2.19
N PRO A 200 7.80 -11.70 2.27
CA PRO A 200 8.40 -12.05 3.54
C PRO A 200 8.52 -10.78 4.38
N TRP A 201 7.69 -10.71 5.43
CA TRP A 201 7.83 -9.72 6.48
C TRP A 201 9.28 -9.73 6.96
N SER A 202 10.02 -8.65 6.67
CA SER A 202 11.39 -8.49 7.18
C SER A 202 11.34 -8.63 8.69
N SER A 203 11.89 -9.74 9.17
CA SER A 203 11.80 -10.25 10.53
C SER A 203 12.63 -9.43 11.53
N HIS A 204 12.50 -8.11 11.53
CA HIS A 204 13.03 -7.24 12.58
C HIS A 204 12.15 -7.19 13.84
N GLY A 205 11.20 -8.12 13.95
CA GLY A 205 10.40 -8.37 15.13
C GLY A 205 10.40 -9.84 15.53
N ARG A 206 11.50 -10.59 15.35
CA ARG A 206 11.65 -11.87 16.08
C ARG A 206 11.44 -11.55 17.57
N PRO A 207 10.43 -12.12 18.25
CA PRO A 207 10.58 -12.29 19.68
C PRO A 207 11.74 -13.28 19.83
N HIS A 208 12.90 -12.77 20.24
CA HIS A 208 13.94 -13.59 20.83
C HIS A 208 13.31 -14.27 22.06
N GLY A 209 12.82 -15.50 21.87
CA GLY A 209 12.08 -16.17 22.93
C GLY A 209 11.38 -17.50 22.59
N GLN A 210 11.56 -18.06 21.39
CA GLN A 210 11.11 -19.43 21.09
C GLN A 210 12.24 -20.19 20.37
N THR A 211 13.40 -20.26 21.02
CA THR A 211 14.39 -21.30 20.75
C THR A 211 14.03 -22.48 21.66
N LYS A 212 13.79 -23.65 21.07
CA LYS A 212 13.74 -24.98 21.70
C LYS A 212 12.51 -25.33 22.57
N ALA A 213 11.62 -26.10 21.96
CA ALA A 213 11.19 -27.43 22.44
C ALA A 213 10.96 -28.22 21.14
N SER A 214 11.69 -29.26 20.70
CA SER A 214 12.30 -30.43 21.35
C SER A 214 11.36 -31.09 22.34
N GLU A 215 10.32 -31.75 21.82
CA GLU A 215 10.14 -33.23 21.81
C GLU A 215 8.88 -33.60 21.03
#